data_AF-A0A4Q3DQ83-F1
#
_entry.id   AF-A0A4Q3DQ83-F1
#
_cell.length_a   1.000
_cell.length_b   1.000
_cell.length_c   1.000
_cell.angle_alpha   90.00
_cell.angle_beta   90.00
_cell.angle_gamma   90.00
#
_symmetry.space_group_name_H-M   'P 1'
#
loop_
_entity.id
_entity.type
_entity.pdbx_description
1 polymer ?
#
loop_
_entity_poly.entity_id
_entity_poly.type
_entity_poly.pdbx_seq_one_letter_code
_entity_poly.pdbx_strand_id
1 'polypeptide(L)'
;MQGRYPRTIAEFAAQQRAVLVCCTDCQRRRHEPNDVLDAIFGADFDLYAGYSILVATLRCDACGKKHREVLFQDERPAAVGTVGFAEEMDARVERAAYLRMRRVG
;
A
#
# COMPACT_ATOMS: atom_id res chain seq x y z
N MET A 1 16.90 0.96 15.59
CA MET A 1 17.30 1.45 14.26
C MET A 1 16.21 2.39 13.77
N GLN A 2 16.50 3.70 13.77
CA GLN A 2 15.60 4.74 13.28
C GLN A 2 15.69 4.81 11.74
N GLY A 3 14.56 4.96 11.05
CA GLY A 3 14.53 5.75 9.81
C GLY A 3 14.53 5.03 8.45
N ARG A 4 14.21 3.73 8.35
CA ARG A 4 13.94 3.12 7.03
C ARG A 4 12.49 2.70 6.93
N TYR A 5 11.74 3.43 6.11
CA TYR A 5 10.37 3.09 5.73
C TYR A 5 10.33 1.66 5.17
N PRO A 6 9.31 0.86 5.50
CA PRO A 6 9.13 -0.46 4.90
C PRO A 6 8.89 -0.25 3.41
N ARG A 7 9.61 -0.96 2.55
CA ARG A 7 9.52 -0.85 1.08
C ARG A 7 9.12 -2.18 0.47
N THR A 8 9.59 -3.28 1.01
CA THR A 8 9.23 -4.61 0.51
C THR A 8 7.99 -5.16 1.19
N ILE A 9 7.37 -6.18 0.58
CA ILE A 9 6.20 -6.88 1.12
C ILE A 9 6.53 -7.48 2.49
N ALA A 10 7.71 -8.08 2.65
CA ALA A 10 8.18 -8.61 3.94
C ALA A 10 8.34 -7.53 5.01
N GLU A 11 8.85 -6.34 4.64
CA GLU A 11 8.98 -5.21 5.58
C GLU A 11 7.60 -4.66 5.97
N PHE A 12 6.63 -4.62 5.05
CA PHE A 12 5.24 -4.27 5.34
C PHE A 12 4.59 -5.25 6.32
N ALA A 13 4.74 -6.56 6.05
CA ALA A 13 4.26 -7.62 6.93
C ALA A 13 4.84 -7.52 8.34
N ALA A 14 6.15 -7.32 8.45
CA ALA A 14 6.85 -7.15 9.73
C ALA A 14 6.39 -5.91 10.51
N GLN A 15 5.88 -4.89 9.82
CA GLN A 15 5.39 -3.66 10.43
C GLN A 15 3.87 -3.61 10.63
N GLN A 16 3.17 -4.72 10.39
CA GLN A 16 1.70 -4.82 10.44
C GLN A 16 1.02 -3.80 9.53
N ARG A 17 1.54 -3.68 8.30
CA ARG A 17 0.96 -2.86 7.24
C ARG A 17 0.44 -3.78 6.14
N ALA A 18 -0.68 -3.39 5.54
CA ALA A 18 -1.32 -4.12 4.47
C ALA A 18 -1.49 -3.25 3.22
N VAL A 19 -1.52 -3.92 2.07
CA VAL A 19 -1.92 -3.32 0.80
C VAL A 19 -3.43 -3.50 0.66
N LEU A 20 -4.15 -2.40 0.61
CA LEU A 20 -5.59 -2.36 0.42
C LEU A 20 -5.92 -2.00 -1.02
N VAL A 21 -6.73 -2.83 -1.66
CA VAL A 21 -7.20 -2.60 -3.03
C VAL A 21 -8.63 -2.10 -2.98
N CYS A 22 -8.84 -0.87 -3.45
CA CYS A 22 -10.15 -0.22 -3.50
C CYS A 22 -10.64 -0.13 -4.96
N CYS A 23 -11.75 -0.80 -5.26
CA CYS A 23 -12.42 -0.73 -6.55
C CYS A 23 -13.22 0.56 -6.67
N THR A 24 -12.91 1.44 -7.63
CA THR A 24 -13.62 2.73 -7.77
C THR A 24 -15.05 2.57 -8.29
N ASP A 25 -15.33 1.50 -9.05
CA ASP A 25 -16.67 1.23 -9.59
C ASP A 25 -17.59 0.60 -8.55
N CYS A 26 -17.09 -0.43 -7.88
CA CYS A 26 -17.86 -1.27 -6.97
C CYS A 26 -17.70 -0.88 -5.50
N GLN A 27 -16.83 0.08 -5.20
CA GLN A 27 -16.51 0.62 -3.87
C GLN A 27 -16.07 -0.45 -2.85
N ARG A 28 -15.78 -1.67 -3.32
CA ARG A 28 -15.28 -2.75 -2.48
C ARG A 28 -13.82 -2.52 -2.16
N ARG A 29 -13.49 -2.81 -0.90
CA ARG A 29 -12.14 -2.78 -0.37
C ARG A 29 -11.77 -4.19 0.02
N ARG A 30 -10.56 -4.61 -0.31
CA ARG A 30 -10.00 -5.87 0.16
C ARG A 30 -8.54 -5.69 0.54
N HIS A 31 -8.11 -6.46 1.52
CA HIS A 31 -6.70 -6.61 1.85
C HIS A 31 -6.13 -7.62 0.86
N GLU A 32 -5.03 -7.26 0.19
CA GLU A 32 -4.30 -8.21 -0.63
C GLU A 32 -3.32 -8.97 0.27
N PRO A 33 -3.44 -10.31 0.37
CA PRO A 33 -2.56 -11.11 1.22
C PRO A 33 -1.08 -11.00 0.79
N ASN A 34 -0.17 -10.98 1.76
CA ASN A 34 1.26 -10.81 1.49
C ASN A 34 1.84 -11.97 0.67
N ASP A 35 1.38 -13.20 0.89
CA ASP A 35 1.76 -14.38 0.11
C ASP A 35 1.34 -14.26 -1.37
N VAL A 36 0.19 -13.66 -1.63
CA VAL A 36 -0.28 -13.39 -3.00
C VAL A 36 0.56 -12.29 -3.65
N LEU A 37 0.89 -11.22 -2.91
CA LEU A 37 1.76 -10.16 -3.41
C LEU A 37 3.17 -10.70 -3.72
N ASP A 38 3.73 -11.51 -2.83
CA ASP A 38 5.05 -12.12 -3.00
C ASP A 38 5.06 -13.06 -4.21
N ALA A 39 3.99 -13.83 -4.43
CA ALA A 39 3.87 -14.72 -5.58
C ALA A 39 3.77 -13.97 -6.93
N ILE A 40 3.13 -12.78 -6.95
CA ILE A 40 2.91 -12.00 -8.18
C ILE A 40 4.14 -11.14 -8.52
N PHE A 41 4.73 -10.48 -7.52
CA PHE A 41 5.75 -9.45 -7.74
C PHE A 41 7.15 -9.85 -7.27
N GLY A 42 7.26 -10.87 -6.42
CA GLY A 42 8.49 -11.31 -5.78
C GLY A 42 8.76 -10.63 -4.43
N ALA A 43 9.48 -11.32 -3.54
CA ALA A 43 9.73 -10.88 -2.17
C ALA A 43 10.54 -9.56 -2.05
N ASP A 44 11.39 -9.27 -3.04
CA ASP A 44 12.22 -8.05 -3.08
C ASP A 44 11.53 -6.87 -3.79
N PHE A 45 10.25 -7.01 -4.16
CA PHE A 45 9.52 -5.96 -4.85
C PHE A 45 9.31 -4.72 -3.96
N ASP A 46 9.76 -3.56 -4.44
CA ASP A 46 9.55 -2.27 -3.76
C ASP A 46 8.14 -1.75 -4.06
N LEU A 47 7.26 -1.78 -3.05
CA LEU A 47 5.85 -1.41 -3.15
C LEU A 47 5.64 0.07 -3.52
N TYR A 48 6.56 0.96 -3.16
CA TYR A 48 6.44 2.37 -3.51
C TYR A 48 7.00 2.66 -4.91
N ALA A 49 8.18 2.14 -5.23
CA ALA A 49 8.78 2.34 -6.55
C ALA A 49 7.98 1.62 -7.64
N GLY A 50 7.43 0.45 -7.31
CA GLY A 50 6.61 -0.38 -8.18
C GLY A 50 5.11 -0.08 -8.13
N TYR A 51 4.68 1.03 -7.52
CA TYR A 51 3.26 1.35 -7.36
C TYR A 51 2.46 1.34 -8.67
N SER A 52 3.03 1.85 -9.76
CA SER A 52 2.38 1.80 -11.08
C SER A 52 2.12 0.37 -11.55
N ILE A 53 3.04 -0.56 -11.25
CA ILE A 53 2.93 -1.98 -11.57
C ILE A 53 1.87 -2.65 -10.67
N LEU A 54 1.81 -2.30 -9.38
CA LEU A 54 0.74 -2.74 -8.46
C LEU A 54 -0.64 -2.37 -8.99
N VAL A 55 -0.83 -1.11 -9.35
CA VAL A 55 -2.10 -0.59 -9.89
C VAL A 55 -2.47 -1.28 -11.20
N ALA A 56 -1.48 -1.53 -12.08
CA ALA A 56 -1.71 -2.15 -13.39
C ALA A 56 -2.02 -3.66 -13.33
N THR A 57 -1.49 -4.35 -12.31
CA THR A 57 -1.47 -5.82 -12.24
C THR A 57 -2.59 -6.38 -11.39
N LEU A 58 -2.82 -5.82 -10.19
CA LEU A 58 -3.88 -6.32 -9.30
C LEU A 58 -5.21 -6.30 -10.06
N ARG A 59 -6.17 -7.20 -9.77
CA ARG A 59 -7.56 -7.24 -10.34
C ARG A 59 -8.69 -7.19 -9.32
N CYS A 60 -9.73 -6.35 -9.49
CA CYS A 60 -10.89 -6.45 -8.60
C CYS A 60 -11.51 -7.83 -8.82
N ASP A 61 -11.71 -8.58 -7.74
CA ASP A 61 -12.22 -9.94 -7.70
C ASP A 61 -13.70 -9.98 -8.04
N ALA A 62 -14.46 -8.95 -7.62
CA ALA A 62 -15.88 -8.88 -7.86
C ALA A 62 -16.24 -8.46 -9.30
N CYS A 63 -15.56 -7.46 -9.87
CA CYS A 63 -15.92 -6.91 -11.18
C CYS A 63 -14.88 -7.18 -12.29
N GLY A 64 -13.72 -7.76 -11.98
CA GLY A 64 -12.66 -8.08 -12.94
C GLY A 64 -11.94 -6.87 -13.58
N LYS A 65 -12.48 -5.66 -13.38
CA LYS A 65 -11.99 -4.41 -13.99
C LYS A 65 -10.70 -3.93 -13.35
N LYS A 66 -9.93 -3.16 -14.14
CA LYS A 66 -8.63 -2.62 -13.76
C LYS A 66 -8.67 -1.29 -12.98
N HIS A 67 -9.84 -0.71 -12.73
CA HIS A 67 -9.95 0.61 -12.06
C HIS A 67 -9.89 0.47 -10.54
N ARG A 68 -8.86 1.07 -9.94
CA ARG A 68 -8.65 1.00 -8.49
C ARG A 68 -7.69 2.04 -7.95
N GLU A 69 -7.92 2.31 -6.69
CA GLU A 69 -6.99 2.96 -5.79
C GLU A 69 -6.29 1.87 -4.96
N VAL A 70 -4.96 1.94 -4.88
CA VAL A 70 -4.18 1.09 -3.98
C VAL A 70 -3.78 1.96 -2.80
N LEU A 71 -4.16 1.54 -1.59
CA LEU A 71 -3.86 2.23 -0.36
C LEU A 71 -2.90 1.36 0.47
N PHE A 72 -1.98 2.01 1.16
CA PHE A 72 -1.17 1.37 2.18
C PHE A 72 -1.81 1.70 3.52
N GLN A 73 -2.18 0.68 4.28
CA GLN A 73 -2.90 0.87 5.54
C GLN A 73 -2.13 0.20 6.68
N ASP A 74 -1.96 0.93 7.77
CA ASP A 74 -1.49 0.37 9.03
C ASP A 74 -2.62 -0.43 9.70
N GLU A 75 -2.37 -1.71 9.98
CA GLU A 75 -3.31 -2.60 10.67
C GLU A 75 -3.10 -2.58 12.19
N ARG A 76 -2.15 -1.77 12.67
CA ARG A 76 -1.98 -1.53 14.10
C ARG A 76 -3.28 -0.91 14.63
N PRO A 77 -3.86 -1.46 15.72
CA PRO A 77 -5.00 -0.82 16.34
C PRO A 77 -4.61 0.61 16.68
N ALA A 78 -5.36 1.59 16.16
CA ALA A 78 -5.12 3.00 16.43
C ALA A 78 -5.04 3.18 17.95
N ALA A 79 -3.83 3.40 18.45
CA ALA A 79 -3.67 3.69 19.87
C ALA A 79 -4.44 4.98 20.12
N VAL A 80 -5.47 4.91 20.96
CA VAL A 80 -6.25 6.08 21.38
C VAL A 80 -5.32 6.93 22.23
N GLY A 81 -4.52 7.79 21.59
CA GLY A 81 -3.53 8.61 22.27
C GLY A 81 -2.40 9.03 21.34
N THR A 82 -2.42 10.31 20.95
CA THR A 82 -1.33 11.04 20.29
C THR A 82 -0.69 10.34 19.09
N VAL A 83 -1.19 10.66 17.91
CA VAL A 83 -0.57 10.37 16.60
C VAL A 83 0.93 10.56 16.72
N GLY A 84 1.69 9.47 16.60
CA GLY A 84 3.14 9.52 16.77
C GLY A 84 3.77 10.29 15.62
N PHE A 85 4.86 11.01 15.87
CA PHE A 85 5.65 11.70 14.84
C PHE A 85 6.03 10.79 13.65
N ALA A 86 6.13 9.47 13.89
CA ALA A 86 6.34 8.45 12.87
C ALA A 86 5.15 8.31 11.90
N GLU A 87 3.91 8.21 12.40
CA GLU A 87 2.70 8.09 11.55
C GLU A 87 2.46 9.36 10.72
N GLU A 88 2.78 10.54 11.27
CA GLU A 88 2.65 11.80 10.53
C GLU A 88 3.72 11.92 9.42
N MET A 89 4.90 11.34 9.65
CA MET A 89 5.96 11.23 8.66
C MET A 89 5.63 10.17 7.59
N ASP A 90 5.03 9.04 7.97
CA ASP A 90 4.52 8.01 7.05
C ASP A 90 3.46 8.60 6.13
N ALA A 91 2.45 9.27 6.67
CA ALA A 91 1.40 9.92 5.89
C ALA A 91 1.94 11.04 4.97
N ARG A 92 2.96 11.80 5.41
CA ARG A 92 3.61 12.83 4.58
C ARG A 92 4.41 12.23 3.43
N VAL A 93 5.12 11.13 3.65
CA VAL A 93 5.90 10.44 2.62
C VAL A 93 4.98 9.72 1.63
N GLU A 94 3.93 9.05 2.11
CA GLU A 94 2.89 8.46 1.26
C GLU A 94 2.21 9.53 0.41
N ARG A 95 1.86 10.67 1.00
CA ARG A 95 1.32 11.80 0.27
C ARG A 95 2.32 12.37 -0.74
N ALA A 96 3.60 12.44 -0.41
CA ALA A 96 4.64 12.91 -1.34
C ALA A 96 4.86 11.92 -2.50
N ALA A 97 4.86 10.62 -2.23
CA ALA A 97 4.92 9.57 -3.25
C ALA A 97 3.70 9.63 -4.17
N TYR A 98 2.50 9.73 -3.59
CA TYR A 98 1.24 9.92 -4.32
C TYR A 98 1.25 11.19 -5.19
N LEU A 99 1.70 12.33 -4.66
CA LEU A 99 1.78 13.59 -5.40
C LEU A 99 2.83 13.56 -6.53
N ARG A 100 3.96 12.88 -6.34
CA ARG A 100 4.94 12.66 -7.42
C ARG A 100 4.33 11.84 -8.54
N MET A 101 3.59 10.79 -8.22
CA MET A 101 2.93 9.94 -9.23
C MET A 101 1.84 10.71 -9.99
N ARG A 102 1.04 11.55 -9.32
CA ARG A 102 0.00 12.38 -9.95
C ARG A 102 0.52 13.49 -10.87
N ARG A 103 1.82 13.84 -10.80
CA ARG A 103 2.44 14.84 -11.69
C ARG A 103 3.04 14.23 -12.96
N VAL A 104 3.14 12.90 -13.03
CA VAL A 104 3.78 12.17 -14.14
C VAL A 104 2.75 11.50 -15.07
N GLY A 105 1.45 11.59 -14.75
CA GLY A 105 0.33 11.23 -15.63
C GLY A 105 -0.43 12.46 -16.09
#